data_AF-G8BN75-F1
#
_entry.id   AF-G8BN75-F1
#
_cell.length_a   1.000
_cell.length_b   1.000
_cell.length_c   1.000
_cell.angle_alpha   90.00
_cell.angle_beta   90.00
_cell.angle_gamma   90.00
#
_symmetry.space_group_name_H-M   'P 1'
#
loop_
_entity.id
_entity.type
_entity.pdbx_description
1 polymer ?
#
loop_
_entity_poly.entity_id
_entity_poly.type
_entity_poly.pdbx_seq_one_letter_code
_entity_poly.pdbx_strand_id
1 'polypeptide(L)'
;MPIKNTTYKMENIFDTFEVNETKEYNSSLSHKCYCQCQSCNISKKYIKFIPKLFIVGFLLPISWLFLIYLYIWPYMYVNSEIDHEAIDLEDLPTAFEIHQMLDEQYIDVTSENTMHSIETERNRKGSISGSNLALCREKLITKVSESIVNSHYEIRRSIIAWALRSLLGVVSYIIIIIFLVLTLKKSTK
;
A
#
# COMPACT_ATOMS: atom_id res chain seq x y z
N MET A 1 -27.12 29.13 40.43
CA MET A 1 -27.33 29.05 38.97
C MET A 1 -25.99 28.76 38.31
N PRO A 2 -25.73 27.55 37.79
CA PRO A 2 -24.48 27.25 37.09
C PRO A 2 -24.62 27.46 35.57
N ILE A 3 -23.67 28.19 35.00
CA ILE A 3 -23.50 28.41 33.56
C ILE A 3 -22.87 27.15 32.99
N LYS A 4 -23.58 26.45 32.09
CA LYS A 4 -23.07 25.30 31.34
C LYS A 4 -22.27 25.83 30.15
N ASN A 5 -20.94 25.66 30.17
CA ASN A 5 -20.09 25.86 29.01
C ASN A 5 -20.22 24.66 28.07
N THR A 6 -20.76 24.90 26.88
CA THR A 6 -20.79 23.99 25.75
C THR A 6 -19.51 24.17 24.92
N THR A 7 -18.51 23.33 25.17
CA THR A 7 -17.37 23.13 24.25
C THR A 7 -17.82 22.23 23.11
N TYR A 8 -18.18 22.85 21.99
CA TYR A 8 -18.52 22.13 20.76
C TYR A 8 -17.26 21.63 20.05
N LYS A 9 -17.27 20.32 19.84
CA LYS A 9 -16.45 19.44 19.01
C LYS A 9 -16.12 20.04 17.63
N MET A 10 -14.89 20.53 17.43
CA MET A 10 -14.34 20.97 16.14
C MET A 10 -13.17 20.08 15.66
N GLU A 11 -13.24 18.78 15.93
CA GLU A 11 -12.20 17.82 15.49
C GLU A 11 -12.61 16.95 14.28
N ASN A 12 -13.80 17.12 13.71
CA ASN A 12 -14.34 16.14 12.74
C ASN A 12 -14.57 16.65 11.30
N ILE A 13 -14.16 17.88 10.96
CA ILE A 13 -14.38 18.44 9.61
C ILE A 13 -13.12 18.34 8.74
N PHE A 14 -11.93 18.18 9.34
CA PHE A 14 -10.69 18.00 8.59
C PHE A 14 -10.50 16.59 8.02
N ASP A 15 -11.01 15.54 8.69
CA ASP A 15 -10.75 14.15 8.31
C ASP A 15 -11.61 13.64 7.14
N THR A 16 -12.70 14.34 6.81
CA THR A 16 -13.64 13.89 5.75
C THR A 16 -13.39 14.54 4.39
N PHE A 17 -12.64 15.64 4.34
CA PHE A 17 -12.30 16.33 3.08
C PHE A 17 -11.03 15.76 2.42
N GLU A 18 -10.14 15.08 3.16
CA GLU A 18 -8.91 14.48 2.60
C GLU A 18 -9.15 13.26 1.68
N VAL A 19 -10.35 12.67 1.66
CA VAL A 19 -10.58 11.33 1.08
C VAL A 19 -11.01 11.33 -0.40
N ASN A 20 -11.56 12.44 -0.92
CA ASN A 20 -12.14 12.46 -2.28
C ASN A 20 -11.27 13.20 -3.33
N GLU A 21 -10.61 14.30 -3.00
CA GLU A 21 -9.75 15.06 -3.94
C GLU A 21 -8.35 14.45 -4.11
N THR A 22 -7.91 13.63 -3.16
CA THR A 22 -6.64 12.90 -3.29
C THR A 22 -6.64 11.87 -4.43
N LYS A 23 -7.78 11.48 -5.00
CA LYS A 23 -7.80 10.40 -6.02
C LYS A 23 -7.31 10.82 -7.41
N GLU A 24 -7.53 12.07 -7.81
CA GLU A 24 -7.24 12.52 -9.19
C GLU A 24 -5.86 13.21 -9.28
N TYR A 25 -5.47 14.00 -8.27
CA TYR A 25 -4.15 14.65 -8.24
C TYR A 25 -3.00 13.73 -7.79
N ASN A 26 -3.31 12.69 -6.99
CA ASN A 26 -2.36 11.58 -6.85
C ASN A 26 -2.09 10.93 -8.22
N SER A 27 -2.80 11.18 -9.32
CA SER A 27 -2.44 10.56 -10.60
C SER A 27 -1.17 11.12 -11.25
N SER A 28 -0.80 12.38 -10.99
CA SER A 28 0.34 13.06 -11.65
C SER A 28 1.60 13.06 -10.78
N LEU A 29 1.46 13.21 -9.46
CA LEU A 29 2.55 13.06 -8.49
C LEU A 29 2.52 11.70 -7.75
N SER A 30 1.72 10.73 -8.21
CA SER A 30 1.96 9.30 -7.93
C SER A 30 2.65 8.68 -9.12
N HIS A 31 3.92 9.04 -9.28
CA HIS A 31 4.85 7.94 -9.48
C HIS A 31 4.66 7.02 -8.27
N LYS A 32 3.78 6.02 -8.42
CA LYS A 32 3.54 5.01 -7.39
C LYS A 32 4.91 4.46 -7.02
N CYS A 33 5.42 4.90 -5.87
CA CYS A 33 6.68 4.41 -5.36
C CYS A 33 6.44 2.95 -5.01
N TYR A 34 6.80 2.07 -5.93
CA TYR A 34 6.70 0.64 -5.71
C TYR A 34 7.91 0.21 -4.92
N CYS A 35 7.70 -0.74 -4.01
CA CYS A 35 8.81 -1.37 -3.34
C CYS A 35 9.73 -2.05 -4.39
N GLN A 36 10.99 -1.65 -4.39
CA GLN A 36 12.05 -2.19 -5.26
C GLN A 36 12.87 -3.30 -4.58
N CYS A 37 12.44 -3.75 -3.39
CA CYS A 37 13.13 -4.79 -2.65
C CYS A 37 13.36 -6.04 -3.49
N GLN A 38 14.50 -6.70 -3.32
CA GLN A 38 14.84 -7.89 -4.11
C GLN A 38 13.77 -8.98 -3.98
N SER A 39 13.22 -9.19 -2.78
CA SER A 39 12.10 -10.12 -2.54
C SER A 39 10.85 -9.75 -3.35
N CYS A 40 10.55 -8.45 -3.45
CA CYS A 40 9.39 -7.89 -4.15
C CYS A 40 9.54 -8.07 -5.67
N ASN A 41 10.74 -7.81 -6.19
CA ASN A 41 11.05 -7.98 -7.60
C ASN A 41 10.97 -9.46 -8.02
N ILE A 42 11.59 -10.34 -7.23
CA ILE A 42 11.51 -11.80 -7.42
C ILE A 42 10.03 -12.26 -7.39
N SER A 43 9.26 -11.79 -6.40
CA SER A 43 7.85 -12.13 -6.26
C SER A 43 7.00 -11.67 -7.45
N LYS A 44 7.22 -10.46 -7.95
CA LYS A 44 6.53 -9.92 -9.15
C LYS A 44 6.79 -10.78 -10.39
N LYS A 45 7.98 -11.36 -10.51
CA LYS A 45 8.30 -12.27 -11.62
C LYS A 45 7.51 -13.58 -11.52
N TYR A 46 7.40 -14.16 -10.33
CA TYR A 46 6.73 -15.44 -10.12
C TYR A 46 5.21 -15.35 -10.05
N ILE A 47 4.63 -14.22 -9.64
CA ILE A 47 3.18 -14.09 -9.42
C ILE A 47 2.35 -14.46 -10.66
N LYS A 48 2.89 -14.23 -11.87
CA LYS A 48 2.25 -14.59 -13.14
C LYS A 48 2.19 -16.11 -13.38
N PHE A 49 3.11 -16.86 -12.78
CA PHE A 49 3.21 -18.32 -12.92
C PHE A 49 2.45 -19.07 -11.83
N ILE A 50 2.26 -18.46 -10.65
CA ILE A 50 1.55 -19.07 -9.51
C ILE A 50 0.19 -19.69 -9.89
N PRO A 51 -0.75 -18.99 -10.56
CA PRO A 51 -2.05 -19.57 -10.89
C PRO A 51 -1.93 -20.77 -11.84
N LYS A 52 -0.96 -20.74 -12.76
CA LYS A 52 -0.72 -21.86 -13.70
C LYS A 52 -0.19 -23.09 -12.96
N LEU A 53 0.79 -22.90 -12.08
CA LEU A 53 1.33 -23.98 -11.24
C LEU A 53 0.28 -24.55 -10.29
N PHE A 54 -0.62 -23.71 -9.75
CA PHE A 54 -1.70 -24.17 -8.88
C PHE A 54 -2.64 -25.13 -9.60
N ILE A 55 -3.00 -24.84 -10.86
CA ILE A 55 -3.85 -25.71 -11.69
C ILE A 55 -3.14 -27.04 -12.00
N VAL A 56 -1.84 -26.99 -12.34
CA VAL A 56 -1.04 -28.21 -12.54
C VAL A 56 -0.99 -29.08 -11.28
N GLY A 57 -1.14 -28.49 -10.10
CA GLY A 57 -1.20 -29.20 -8.82
C GLY A 57 -2.34 -30.18 -8.65
N PHE A 58 -3.45 -30.00 -9.37
CA PHE A 58 -4.52 -30.99 -9.39
C PHE A 58 -4.10 -32.31 -10.05
N LEU A 59 -3.18 -32.25 -11.03
CA LEU A 59 -2.60 -33.44 -11.67
C LEU A 59 -1.39 -33.97 -10.90
N LEU A 60 -0.57 -33.05 -10.38
CA LEU A 60 0.70 -33.36 -9.72
C LEU A 60 0.79 -32.62 -8.38
N PRO A 61 0.42 -33.26 -7.24
CA PRO A 61 0.37 -32.61 -5.92
C PRO A 61 1.74 -32.09 -5.45
N ILE A 62 2.84 -32.63 -6.00
CA ILE A 62 4.21 -32.17 -5.75
C ILE A 62 4.39 -30.70 -6.16
N SER A 63 3.66 -30.23 -7.17
CA SER A 63 3.75 -28.82 -7.60
C SER A 63 3.18 -27.83 -6.58
N TRP A 64 2.22 -28.23 -5.73
CA TRP A 64 1.79 -27.41 -4.60
C TRP A 64 2.87 -27.29 -3.53
N LEU A 65 3.65 -28.35 -3.27
CA LEU A 65 4.80 -28.29 -2.39
C LEU A 65 5.89 -27.36 -2.95
N PHE A 66 6.10 -27.40 -4.27
CA PHE A 66 7.01 -26.48 -4.94
C PHE A 66 6.55 -25.01 -4.83
N LEU A 67 5.24 -24.74 -4.92
CA LEU A 67 4.68 -23.40 -4.69
C LEU A 67 4.92 -22.91 -3.26
N ILE A 68 4.72 -23.78 -2.26
CA ILE A 68 5.01 -23.46 -0.85
C ILE A 68 6.50 -23.19 -0.66
N TYR A 69 7.37 -23.99 -1.30
CA TYR A 69 8.81 -23.76 -1.28
C TYR A 69 9.20 -22.42 -1.90
N LEU A 70 8.64 -22.05 -3.05
CA LEU A 70 8.85 -20.74 -3.67
C LEU A 70 8.40 -19.57 -2.78
N TYR A 71 7.47 -19.80 -1.85
CA TYR A 71 7.06 -18.80 -0.85
C TYR A 71 8.06 -18.72 0.32
N ILE A 72 8.47 -19.86 0.86
CA ILE A 72 9.39 -19.92 2.02
C ILE A 72 10.79 -19.45 1.63
N TRP A 73 11.25 -19.75 0.42
CA TRP A 73 12.61 -19.45 -0.01
C TRP A 73 12.97 -17.95 0.07
N PRO A 74 12.19 -17.01 -0.52
CA PRO A 74 12.45 -15.58 -0.38
C PRO A 74 12.32 -15.08 1.06
N TYR A 75 11.49 -15.74 1.88
CA TYR A 75 11.32 -15.38 3.29
C TYR A 75 12.55 -15.73 4.14
N MET A 76 13.22 -16.85 3.82
CA MET A 76 14.37 -17.34 4.57
C MET A 76 15.71 -16.74 4.10
N TYR A 77 15.88 -16.54 2.79
CA TYR A 77 17.19 -16.21 2.21
C TYR A 77 17.41 -14.73 1.91
N VAL A 78 16.33 -13.97 1.70
CA VAL A 78 16.46 -12.54 1.41
C VAL A 78 16.23 -11.82 2.73
N ASN A 79 17.31 -11.35 3.36
CA ASN A 79 17.23 -10.47 4.52
C ASN A 79 16.24 -9.36 4.20
N SER A 80 15.09 -9.37 4.86
CA SER A 80 14.05 -8.36 4.63
C SER A 80 14.33 -7.09 5.42
N GLU A 81 15.60 -6.68 5.46
CA GLU A 81 15.89 -5.29 5.72
C GLU A 81 15.34 -4.53 4.52
N ILE A 82 14.41 -3.62 4.81
CA ILE A 82 13.84 -2.76 3.80
C ILE A 82 14.97 -1.79 3.47
N ASP A 83 15.81 -2.15 2.50
CA ASP A 83 16.75 -1.22 1.91
C ASP A 83 15.91 -0.15 1.21
N HIS A 84 15.70 0.94 1.93
CA HIS A 84 15.24 2.17 1.34
C HIS A 84 16.44 2.69 0.55
N GLU A 85 16.34 2.65 -0.78
CA GLU A 85 17.24 3.44 -1.61
C GLU A 85 17.23 4.85 -1.04
N ALA A 86 18.41 5.35 -0.66
CA ALA A 86 18.53 6.66 -0.07
C ALA A 86 17.88 7.63 -1.06
N ILE A 87 16.79 8.27 -0.64
CA ILE A 87 16.08 9.20 -1.51
C ILE A 87 17.09 10.29 -1.85
N ASP A 88 17.50 10.35 -3.12
CA ASP A 88 18.44 11.35 -3.56
C ASP A 88 17.82 12.71 -3.26
N LEU A 89 18.61 13.61 -2.69
CA LEU A 89 18.15 14.96 -2.37
C LEU A 89 17.70 15.70 -3.64
N GLU A 90 18.21 15.29 -4.80
CA GLU A 90 17.82 15.79 -6.12
C GLU A 90 16.44 15.30 -6.57
N ASP A 91 15.98 14.14 -6.09
CA ASP A 91 14.65 13.59 -6.37
C ASP A 91 13.57 14.18 -5.44
N LEU A 92 13.96 14.94 -4.41
CA LEU A 92 12.99 15.66 -3.60
C LEU A 92 12.45 16.87 -4.35
N PRO A 93 11.14 17.14 -4.24
CA PRO A 93 10.55 18.30 -4.89
C PRO A 93 11.23 19.57 -4.42
N THR A 94 11.57 20.41 -5.39
CA THR A 94 12.15 21.72 -5.16
C THR A 94 11.16 22.59 -4.38
N ALA A 95 11.68 23.59 -3.65
CA ALA A 95 10.82 24.52 -2.94
C ALA A 95 9.81 25.22 -3.87
N PHE A 96 10.17 25.41 -5.14
CA PHE A 96 9.29 25.96 -6.17
C PHE A 96 8.12 25.02 -6.48
N GLU A 97 8.38 23.74 -6.69
CA GLU A 97 7.33 22.74 -6.93
C GLU A 97 6.40 22.62 -5.71
N ILE A 98 6.95 22.62 -4.49
CA ILE A 98 6.15 22.60 -3.27
C ILE A 98 5.22 23.83 -3.20
N HIS A 99 5.73 25.01 -3.56
CA HIS A 99 4.91 26.23 -3.61
C HIS A 99 3.82 26.14 -4.67
N GLN A 100 4.13 25.62 -5.86
CA GLN A 100 3.12 25.39 -6.89
C GLN A 100 2.02 24.45 -6.42
N MET A 101 2.38 23.36 -5.74
CA MET A 101 1.41 22.40 -5.19
C MET A 101 0.50 23.05 -4.13
N LEU A 102 1.04 23.93 -3.29
CA LEU A 102 0.27 24.64 -2.26
C LEU A 102 -0.68 25.67 -2.87
N ASP A 103 -0.24 26.38 -3.91
CA ASP A 103 -1.08 27.35 -4.62
C ASP A 103 -2.22 26.65 -5.37
N GLU A 104 -1.96 25.50 -6.00
CA GLU A 104 -3.00 24.66 -6.64
C GLU A 104 -4.04 24.19 -5.61
N GLN A 105 -3.59 23.71 -4.43
CA GLN A 105 -4.49 23.28 -3.36
C GLN A 105 -5.35 24.44 -2.80
N TYR A 106 -4.80 25.65 -2.71
CA TYR A 106 -5.54 26.82 -2.22
C TYR A 106 -6.62 27.31 -3.20
N ILE A 107 -6.39 27.18 -4.51
CA ILE A 107 -7.35 27.58 -5.55
C ILE A 107 -8.60 26.69 -5.52
N ASP A 108 -8.44 25.39 -5.28
CA ASP A 108 -9.56 24.44 -5.27
C ASP A 108 -10.51 24.70 -4.09
N VAL A 109 -9.94 24.89 -2.88
CA VAL A 109 -10.69 25.22 -1.65
C VAL A 109 -11.45 26.55 -1.74
N THR A 110 -10.91 27.51 -2.51
CA THR A 110 -11.54 28.83 -2.70
C THR A 110 -12.68 28.78 -3.73
N SER A 111 -12.68 27.80 -4.63
CA SER A 111 -13.68 27.67 -5.69
C SER A 111 -15.07 27.26 -5.16
N GLU A 112 -15.12 26.57 -4.03
CA GLU A 112 -16.38 26.10 -3.43
C GLU A 112 -17.02 27.09 -2.45
N ASN A 113 -16.25 28.05 -1.91
CA ASN A 113 -16.76 29.02 -0.93
C ASN A 113 -16.23 30.44 -1.18
N THR A 114 -17.11 31.30 -1.71
CA THR A 114 -17.13 32.77 -1.47
C THR A 114 -16.25 33.65 -2.38
N MET A 115 -16.93 34.26 -3.37
CA MET A 115 -16.45 35.33 -4.25
C MET A 115 -16.25 36.70 -3.54
N HIS A 116 -16.30 36.79 -2.19
CA HIS A 116 -16.48 38.07 -1.46
C HIS A 116 -15.38 38.45 -0.45
N SER A 117 -14.23 37.77 -0.41
CA SER A 117 -13.17 38.03 0.61
C SER A 117 -11.76 38.28 0.04
N ILE A 118 -11.64 38.73 -1.21
CA ILE A 118 -10.37 38.82 -1.94
C ILE A 118 -9.47 40.00 -1.49
N GLU A 119 -9.99 41.01 -0.79
CA GLU A 119 -9.21 42.24 -0.55
C GLU A 119 -8.32 42.19 0.72
N THR A 120 -8.62 41.30 1.68
CA THR A 120 -7.96 41.33 3.01
C THR A 120 -6.73 40.41 3.14
N GLU A 121 -6.52 39.43 2.25
CA GLU A 121 -5.42 38.46 2.38
C GLU A 121 -4.12 38.87 1.66
N ARG A 122 -4.14 39.91 0.82
CA ARG A 122 -2.93 40.35 0.09
C ARG A 122 -1.82 40.89 0.99
N ASN A 123 -2.15 41.31 2.21
CA ASN A 123 -1.20 41.84 3.20
C ASN A 123 -0.59 40.78 4.15
N ARG A 124 -0.97 39.49 4.06
CA ARG A 124 -0.40 38.40 4.88
C ARG A 124 0.61 37.50 4.16
N LYS A 125 0.83 37.69 2.86
CA LYS A 125 1.74 36.85 2.04
C LYS A 125 3.24 37.04 2.31
N GLY A 126 3.64 37.96 3.19
CA GLY A 126 5.05 38.27 3.44
C GLY A 126 5.77 37.40 4.48
N SER A 127 5.08 36.51 5.19
CA SER A 127 5.69 35.67 6.25
C SER A 127 5.08 34.27 6.28
N ILE A 128 4.93 33.65 5.10
CA ILE A 128 4.76 32.19 5.01
C ILE A 128 6.15 31.59 5.19
N SER A 129 6.49 31.58 6.47
CA SER A 129 7.71 31.13 7.13
C SER A 129 8.14 29.74 6.67
N GLY A 130 9.45 29.50 6.57
CA GLY A 130 10.05 28.21 6.22
C GLY A 130 9.57 27.01 7.05
N SER A 131 8.85 27.24 8.16
CA SER A 131 8.11 26.21 8.91
C SER A 131 7.07 25.46 8.09
N ASN A 132 6.36 26.13 7.16
CA ASN A 132 5.33 25.47 6.34
C ASN A 132 5.96 24.57 5.26
N LEU A 133 7.13 24.95 4.75
CA LEU A 133 7.90 24.15 3.80
C LEU A 133 8.37 22.83 4.44
N ALA A 134 8.92 22.91 5.65
CA ALA A 134 9.37 21.73 6.38
C ALA A 134 8.22 20.75 6.63
N LEU A 135 7.05 21.25 7.03
CA LEU A 135 5.85 20.45 7.27
C LEU A 135 5.33 19.79 5.99
N CYS A 136 5.33 20.50 4.86
CA CYS A 136 4.94 19.92 3.57
C CYS A 136 5.89 18.80 3.13
N ARG A 137 7.20 19.01 3.31
CA ARG A 137 8.22 18.00 3.00
C ARG A 137 8.04 16.74 3.86
N GLU A 138 7.81 16.90 5.16
CA GLU A 138 7.54 15.78 6.07
C GLU A 138 6.30 14.99 5.63
N LYS A 139 5.19 15.67 5.33
CA LYS A 139 3.96 15.01 4.85
C LYS A 139 4.19 14.23 3.56
N LEU A 140 4.98 14.77 2.63
CA LEU A 140 5.30 14.10 1.37
C LEU A 140 6.12 12.84 1.59
N ILE A 141 7.15 12.90 2.44
CA ILE A 141 7.98 11.72 2.81
C ILE A 141 7.11 10.66 3.48
N THR A 142 6.22 11.05 4.40
CA THR A 142 5.27 10.13 5.05
C THR A 142 4.37 9.46 4.03
N LYS A 143 3.79 10.22 3.10
CA LYS A 143 2.91 9.67 2.06
C LYS A 143 3.63 8.72 1.09
N VAL A 144 4.87 9.05 0.71
CA VAL A 144 5.71 8.19 -0.13
C VAL A 144 6.06 6.90 0.58
N SER A 145 6.50 6.98 1.84
CA SER A 145 6.84 5.81 2.65
C SER A 145 5.61 4.91 2.89
N GLU A 146 4.44 5.50 3.16
CA GLU A 146 3.19 4.77 3.29
C GLU A 146 2.84 4.03 1.99
N SER A 147 2.98 4.69 0.83
CA SER A 147 2.77 4.06 -0.47
C SER A 147 3.70 2.86 -0.71
N ILE A 148 4.99 2.98 -0.35
CA ILE A 148 5.98 1.90 -0.50
C ILE A 148 5.61 0.72 0.40
N VAL A 149 5.27 0.98 1.67
CA VAL A 149 4.86 -0.03 2.65
C VAL A 149 3.58 -0.73 2.21
N ASN A 150 2.59 0.02 1.73
CA ASN A 150 1.34 -0.54 1.21
C ASN A 150 1.59 -1.43 -0.02
N SER A 151 2.44 -0.98 -0.97
CA SER A 151 2.81 -1.80 -2.13
C SER A 151 3.51 -3.10 -1.72
N HIS A 152 4.35 -3.07 -0.69
CA HIS A 152 5.03 -4.25 -0.17
C HIS A 152 4.04 -5.24 0.46
N TYR A 153 3.11 -4.73 1.26
CA TYR A 153 2.07 -5.51 1.91
C TYR A 153 1.15 -6.21 0.90
N GLU A 154 0.70 -5.51 -0.14
CA GLU A 154 -0.19 -6.07 -1.17
C GLU A 154 0.43 -7.24 -1.93
N ILE A 155 1.72 -7.16 -2.26
CA ILE A 155 2.46 -8.26 -2.90
C ILE A 155 2.54 -9.45 -1.94
N ARG A 156 2.95 -9.23 -0.69
CA ARG A 156 3.05 -10.29 0.32
C ARG A 156 1.70 -10.96 0.57
N ARG A 157 0.64 -10.18 0.75
CA ARG A 157 -0.73 -10.66 0.96
C ARG A 157 -1.19 -11.55 -0.18
N SER A 158 -0.92 -11.14 -1.43
CA SER A 158 -1.27 -11.92 -2.61
C SER A 158 -0.59 -13.30 -2.62
N ILE A 159 0.70 -13.35 -2.32
CA ILE A 159 1.46 -14.62 -2.31
C ILE A 159 1.01 -15.52 -1.15
N ILE A 160 0.82 -14.96 0.05
CA ILE A 160 0.32 -15.70 1.22
C ILE A 160 -1.02 -16.36 0.89
N ALA A 161 -1.93 -15.63 0.24
CA ALA A 161 -3.22 -16.17 -0.14
C ALA A 161 -3.09 -17.38 -1.10
N TRP A 162 -2.12 -17.37 -2.01
CA TRP A 162 -1.84 -18.52 -2.89
C TRP A 162 -1.14 -19.68 -2.16
N ALA A 163 -0.23 -19.38 -1.23
CA ALA A 163 0.40 -20.39 -0.39
C ALA A 163 -0.63 -21.12 0.49
N LEU A 164 -1.56 -20.38 1.11
CA LEU A 164 -2.66 -20.96 1.89
C LEU A 164 -3.58 -21.85 1.03
N ARG A 165 -3.94 -21.41 -0.19
CA ARG A 165 -4.71 -22.25 -1.12
C ARG A 165 -3.96 -23.53 -1.49
N SER A 166 -2.65 -23.44 -1.73
CA SER A 166 -1.82 -24.62 -2.05
C SER A 166 -1.71 -25.57 -0.84
N LEU A 167 -1.59 -25.02 0.36
CA LEU A 167 -1.59 -25.79 1.61
C LEU A 167 -2.91 -26.56 1.79
N LEU A 168 -4.05 -25.90 1.57
CA LEU A 168 -5.36 -26.56 1.59
C LEU A 168 -5.46 -27.66 0.52
N GLY A 169 -4.92 -27.42 -0.67
CA GLY A 169 -4.81 -28.42 -1.73
C GLY A 169 -4.05 -29.68 -1.27
N VAL A 170 -2.86 -29.50 -0.68
CA VAL A 170 -2.05 -30.61 -0.14
C VAL A 170 -2.82 -31.38 0.94
N VAL A 171 -3.44 -30.69 1.90
CA VAL A 171 -4.21 -31.33 2.97
C VAL A 171 -5.38 -32.15 2.40
N SER A 172 -6.13 -31.58 1.45
CA SER A 172 -7.25 -32.28 0.81
C SER A 172 -6.79 -33.54 0.07
N TYR A 173 -5.64 -33.49 -0.58
CA TYR A 173 -5.07 -34.61 -1.32
C TYR A 173 -4.61 -35.74 -0.40
N ILE A 174 -4.00 -35.40 0.74
CA ILE A 174 -3.63 -36.38 1.78
C ILE A 174 -4.88 -37.13 2.27
N ILE A 175 -5.98 -36.41 2.53
CA ILE A 175 -7.25 -37.00 2.96
C ILE A 175 -7.78 -37.98 1.89
N ILE A 176 -7.78 -37.58 0.61
CA ILE A 176 -8.24 -38.43 -0.49
C ILE A 176 -7.41 -39.71 -0.58
N ILE A 177 -6.07 -39.64 -0.45
CA ILE A 177 -5.21 -40.82 -0.44
C ILE A 177 -5.58 -41.76 0.71
N ILE A 178 -5.79 -41.23 1.92
CA ILE A 178 -6.17 -42.03 3.09
C ILE A 178 -7.48 -42.77 2.81
N PHE A 179 -8.51 -42.07 2.32
CA PHE A 179 -9.79 -42.69 1.96
C PHE A 179 -9.63 -43.76 0.88
N LEU A 180 -8.83 -43.50 -0.16
CA LEU A 180 -8.58 -44.46 -1.23
C LEU A 180 -7.91 -45.73 -0.69
N VAL A 181 -6.89 -45.59 0.15
CA VAL A 181 -6.21 -46.73 0.80
C VAL A 181 -7.17 -47.52 1.69
N LEU A 182 -8.02 -46.84 2.48
CA LEU A 182 -9.01 -47.49 3.33
C LEU A 182 -10.07 -48.25 2.51
N THR A 183 -10.56 -47.66 1.42
CA THR A 183 -11.53 -48.29 0.52
C THR A 183 -10.94 -49.51 -0.18
N LEU A 184 -9.70 -49.41 -0.68
CA LEU A 184 -9.00 -50.55 -1.29
C LEU A 184 -8.80 -51.69 -0.30
N LYS A 185 -8.35 -51.39 0.92
CA LYS A 185 -8.19 -52.40 1.99
C LYS A 185 -9.50 -53.10 2.35
N LYS A 186 -10.62 -52.37 2.33
CA LYS A 186 -11.94 -52.95 2.58
C LYS A 186 -12.39 -53.84 1.42
N SER A 187 -12.11 -53.47 0.18
CA SER A 187 -12.53 -54.21 -1.00
C SER A 187 -11.79 -55.55 -1.20
N THR A 188 -10.61 -55.72 -0.60
CA THR A 188 -9.81 -56.95 -0.72
C THR A 188 -10.22 -58.03 0.30
N LYS A 189 -11.02 -57.69 1.30
CA LYS A 189 -11.59 -58.65 2.28
C LYS A 189 -12.99 -59.05 1.87
#